data_AF-A0A060BXK0-F1
#
_entry.id   AF-A0A060BXK0-F1
#
_cell.length_a   1.000
_cell.length_b   1.000
_cell.length_c   1.000
_cell.angle_alpha   90.00
_cell.angle_beta   90.00
_cell.angle_gamma   90.00
#
_symmetry.space_group_name_H-M   'P 1'
#
loop_
_entity.id
_entity.type
_entity.pdbx_description
1 polymer ?
#
loop_
_entity_poly.entity_id
_entity_poly.type
_entity_poly.pdbx_seq_one_letter_code
_entity_poly.pdbx_strand_id
1 'polypeptide(L)'
;MIADGKSVTIQNGKLPAASILDAAGVTLGKNDRVNVSLQNGHTILRVQRITHRTVNETITTPFSTQTVIDESLSAGETVVRQEGATGTTRRTYDVTYADGVEESRTLVSSTVISSPLDEVIAVGPTSSSSSSSSSESESESES
;
A
#
# COMPACT_ATOMS: atom_id res chain seq x y z
N MET A 1 4.66 4.85 -39.11
CA MET A 1 4.19 5.51 -37.88
C MET A 1 3.20 4.61 -37.18
N ILE A 2 3.23 4.54 -35.85
CA ILE A 2 2.38 3.71 -35.00
C ILE A 2 1.79 4.61 -33.91
N ALA A 3 0.47 4.73 -33.85
CA ALA A 3 -0.25 5.52 -32.85
C ALA A 3 -1.66 4.96 -32.68
N ASP A 4 -2.18 4.91 -31.45
CA ASP A 4 -3.56 4.47 -31.16
C ASP A 4 -3.92 3.09 -31.76
N GLY A 5 -2.96 2.15 -31.77
CA GLY A 5 -3.13 0.84 -32.40
C GLY A 5 -3.16 0.86 -33.94
N LYS A 6 -3.07 2.03 -34.58
CA LYS A 6 -3.02 2.21 -36.03
C LYS A 6 -1.58 2.30 -36.52
N SER A 7 -1.27 1.57 -37.59
CA SER A 7 -0.02 1.69 -38.32
C SER A 7 -0.24 2.42 -39.64
N VAL A 8 0.54 3.47 -39.89
CA VAL A 8 0.51 4.26 -41.14
C VAL A 8 1.89 4.27 -41.77
N THR A 9 2.00 3.79 -43.01
CA THR A 9 3.25 3.82 -43.77
C THR A 9 3.27 5.05 -44.68
N ILE A 10 4.33 5.84 -44.60
CA ILE A 10 4.52 7.05 -45.42
C ILE A 10 5.75 6.83 -46.30
N GLN A 11 5.59 6.90 -47.62
CA GLN A 11 6.72 6.70 -48.55
C GLN A 11 7.62 7.93 -48.70
N ASN A 12 7.12 9.12 -48.37
CA ASN A 12 7.86 10.36 -48.55
C ASN A 12 8.64 10.75 -47.27
N GLY A 13 9.88 10.28 -47.15
CA GLY A 13 10.74 10.46 -45.97
C GLY A 13 11.23 11.88 -45.68
N LYS A 14 10.71 12.91 -46.37
CA LYS A 14 11.06 14.32 -46.17
C LYS A 14 10.06 15.10 -45.32
N LEU A 15 8.96 14.47 -44.90
CA LEU A 15 7.93 15.15 -44.11
C LEU A 15 8.37 15.30 -42.64
N PRO A 16 8.15 16.48 -42.02
CA PRO A 16 8.29 16.63 -40.57
C PRO A 16 7.38 15.66 -39.80
N ALA A 17 7.81 15.26 -38.60
CA ALA A 17 7.03 14.34 -37.77
C ALA A 17 5.61 14.86 -37.47
N ALA A 18 5.45 16.16 -37.24
CA ALA A 18 4.14 16.80 -37.04
C ALA A 18 3.21 16.58 -38.25
N SER A 19 3.69 16.81 -39.47
CA SER A 19 2.91 16.62 -40.69
C SER A 19 2.49 15.16 -40.91
N ILE A 20 3.33 14.20 -40.49
CA ILE A 20 2.99 12.77 -40.55
C ILE A 20 1.86 12.42 -39.57
N LEU A 21 1.87 13.03 -38.39
CA LEU A 21 0.82 12.85 -37.38
C LEU A 21 -0.50 13.49 -37.83
N ASP A 22 -0.46 14.72 -38.35
CA ASP A 22 -1.63 15.43 -38.88
C ASP A 22 -2.28 14.67 -40.03
N ALA A 23 -1.48 14.19 -40.99
CA ALA A 23 -1.98 13.39 -42.12
C ALA A 23 -2.65 12.07 -41.68
N ALA A 24 -2.29 11.57 -40.49
CA ALA A 24 -2.91 10.39 -39.92
C ALA A 24 -4.10 10.69 -38.99
N GLY A 25 -4.41 11.97 -38.76
CA GLY A 25 -5.44 12.42 -37.82
C GLY A 25 -5.05 12.27 -36.36
N VAL A 26 -3.75 12.23 -36.06
CA VAL A 26 -3.23 12.02 -34.70
C VAL A 26 -2.82 13.36 -34.11
N THR A 27 -3.63 13.89 -33.19
CA THR A 27 -3.24 15.05 -32.37
C THR A 27 -2.59 14.56 -31.08
N LEU A 28 -1.42 15.11 -30.74
CA LEU A 28 -0.72 14.77 -29.51
C LEU A 28 -1.36 15.46 -28.30
N GLY A 29 -1.54 14.70 -27.24
CA GLY A 29 -1.84 15.23 -25.91
C GLY A 29 -0.61 15.87 -25.27
N LYS A 30 -0.84 16.72 -24.27
CA LYS A 30 0.19 17.46 -23.54
C LYS A 30 1.33 16.59 -22.96
N ASN A 31 1.02 15.34 -22.63
CA ASN A 31 1.93 14.42 -21.98
C ASN A 31 2.39 13.28 -22.91
N ASP A 32 1.87 13.22 -24.14
CA ASP A 32 2.18 12.12 -25.04
C ASP A 32 3.65 12.15 -25.44
N ARG A 33 4.21 10.96 -25.59
CA ARG A 33 5.61 10.78 -25.95
C ARG A 33 5.71 10.33 -27.39
N VAL A 34 6.63 10.94 -28.13
CA VAL A 34 6.95 10.55 -29.51
C VAL A 34 8.34 9.94 -29.50
N ASN A 35 8.43 8.67 -29.90
CA ASN A 35 9.68 7.96 -30.06
C ASN A 35 9.97 7.74 -31.55
N VAL A 36 11.22 8.00 -31.96
CA VAL A 36 11.69 7.76 -33.32
C VAL A 36 12.75 6.68 -33.26
N SER A 37 12.58 5.62 -34.03
CA SER A 37 13.56 4.54 -34.14
C SER A 37 13.78 4.15 -35.60
N LEU A 38 14.94 3.60 -35.91
CA LEU A 38 15.23 2.98 -37.20
C LEU A 38 15.20 1.46 -37.03
N GLN A 39 14.40 0.77 -37.83
CA GLN A 39 14.31 -0.69 -37.84
C GLN A 39 14.30 -1.18 -39.27
N ASN A 40 15.22 -2.09 -39.62
CA ASN A 40 15.32 -2.69 -40.97
C ASN A 40 15.42 -1.64 -42.10
N GLY A 41 16.11 -0.51 -41.86
CA GLY A 41 16.20 0.59 -42.82
C GLY A 41 14.95 1.48 -42.91
N HIS A 42 13.93 1.24 -42.09
CA HIS A 42 12.70 2.03 -42.03
C HIS A 42 12.67 2.91 -40.77
N THR A 43 12.29 4.19 -40.94
CA THR A 43 12.02 5.09 -39.81
C THR A 43 10.65 4.80 -39.23
N ILE A 44 10.60 4.40 -37.96
CA ILE A 44 9.39 4.16 -37.19
C ILE A 44 9.19 5.30 -36.20
N LEU A 45 8.16 6.10 -36.47
CA LEU A 45 7.60 7.06 -35.53
C LEU A 45 6.55 6.36 -34.66
N ARG A 46 6.71 6.32 -33.34
CA ARG A 46 5.74 5.76 -32.40
C ARG A 46 5.23 6.85 -31.48
N VAL A 47 3.91 6.96 -31.35
CA VAL A 47 3.26 7.78 -30.33
C VAL A 47 2.83 6.89 -29.19
N GLN A 48 3.16 7.28 -27.98
CA GLN A 48 2.75 6.64 -26.75
C GLN A 48 1.83 7.59 -25.99
N ARG A 49 0.61 7.15 -25.71
CA ARG A 49 -0.40 7.95 -25.00
C ARG A 49 -0.14 7.90 -23.51
N ILE A 50 0.10 9.07 -22.91
CA ILE A 50 0.37 9.16 -21.47
C ILE A 50 -0.83 9.76 -20.75
N THR A 51 -1.37 9.01 -19.79
CA THR A 51 -2.47 9.46 -18.95
C THR A 51 -2.13 9.32 -17.47
N HIS A 52 -2.62 10.25 -16.65
CA HIS A 52 -2.51 10.18 -15.20
C HIS A 52 -3.88 9.90 -14.61
N ARG A 53 -3.95 9.03 -13.60
CA ARG A 53 -5.18 8.75 -12.86
C ARG A 53 -4.89 8.68 -11.38
N THR A 54 -5.83 9.22 -10.60
CA THR A 54 -5.87 9.00 -9.16
C THR A 54 -6.54 7.67 -8.88
N VAL A 55 -5.83 6.76 -8.20
CA VAL A 55 -6.31 5.44 -7.82
C VAL A 55 -6.36 5.34 -6.30
N ASN A 56 -7.51 4.94 -5.76
CA ASN A 56 -7.69 4.72 -4.33
C ASN A 56 -7.64 3.23 -4.02
N GLU A 57 -6.83 2.85 -3.05
CA GLU A 57 -6.72 1.48 -2.54
C GLU A 57 -6.99 1.47 -1.04
N THR A 58 -7.87 0.58 -0.60
CA THR A 58 -8.12 0.34 0.83
C THR A 58 -7.31 -0.87 1.25
N ILE A 59 -6.42 -0.68 2.21
CA ILE A 59 -5.63 -1.76 2.81
C ILE A 59 -6.14 -2.03 4.23
N THR A 60 -6.18 -3.31 4.60
CA THR A 60 -6.46 -3.74 5.96
C THR A 60 -5.20 -3.60 6.81
N THR A 61 -5.35 -3.01 7.99
CA THR A 61 -4.30 -2.93 8.99
C THR A 61 -4.59 -4.00 10.06
N PRO A 62 -3.73 -5.00 10.24
CA PRO A 62 -3.95 -6.04 11.25
C PRO A 62 -3.95 -5.43 12.67
N PHE A 63 -4.66 -6.08 13.60
CA PHE A 63 -4.54 -5.79 15.02
C PHE A 63 -3.38 -6.57 15.64
N SER A 64 -2.91 -6.11 16.80
CA SER A 64 -1.95 -6.86 17.61
C SER A 64 -2.65 -7.55 18.77
N THR A 65 -2.09 -8.64 19.29
CA THR A 65 -2.57 -9.28 20.52
C THR A 65 -1.64 -8.94 21.66
N GLN A 66 -2.21 -8.47 22.77
CA GLN A 66 -1.51 -8.16 24.01
C GLN A 66 -1.96 -9.14 25.10
N THR A 67 -1.00 -9.74 25.80
CA THR A 67 -1.28 -10.62 26.93
C THR A 67 -0.98 -9.89 28.24
N VAL A 68 -1.93 -9.91 29.17
CA VAL A 68 -1.79 -9.30 30.50
C VAL A 68 -2.01 -10.33 31.60
N ILE A 69 -1.21 -10.28 32.66
CA ILE A 69 -1.41 -11.16 33.83
C ILE A 69 -2.54 -10.58 34.68
N ASP A 70 -3.50 -11.41 35.05
CA ASP A 70 -4.65 -11.05 35.87
C ASP A 70 -4.73 -11.98 37.08
N GLU A 71 -4.34 -11.46 38.25
CA GLU A 71 -4.34 -12.17 39.53
C GLU A 71 -5.74 -12.60 40.01
N SER A 72 -6.82 -12.09 39.39
CA SER A 72 -8.19 -12.52 39.69
C SER A 72 -8.58 -13.82 38.99
N LEU A 73 -7.82 -14.25 37.97
CA LEU A 73 -8.07 -15.48 37.23
C LEU A 73 -7.35 -16.67 37.89
N SER A 74 -7.89 -17.87 37.70
CA SER A 74 -7.26 -19.09 38.17
C SER A 74 -5.94 -19.34 37.45
N ALA A 75 -4.99 -20.02 38.08
CA ALA A 75 -3.70 -20.30 37.45
C ALA A 75 -3.86 -21.04 36.12
N GLY A 76 -3.31 -20.46 35.03
CA GLY A 76 -3.42 -20.99 33.67
C GLY A 76 -4.75 -20.72 32.95
N GLU A 77 -5.73 -20.07 33.61
CA GLU A 77 -6.97 -19.63 32.98
C GLU A 77 -6.71 -18.48 32.00
N THR A 78 -7.40 -18.48 30.86
CA THR A 78 -7.25 -17.46 29.81
C THR A 78 -8.60 -16.89 29.44
N VAL A 79 -8.72 -15.56 29.43
CA VAL A 79 -9.95 -14.84 29.10
C VAL A 79 -9.65 -13.69 28.14
N VAL A 80 -10.38 -13.60 27.03
CA VAL A 80 -10.33 -12.43 26.15
C VAL A 80 -11.04 -11.27 26.86
N ARG A 81 -10.28 -10.23 27.21
CA ARG A 81 -10.79 -9.00 27.84
C ARG A 81 -11.24 -7.97 26.81
N GLN A 82 -10.61 -7.97 25.64
CA GLN A 82 -10.96 -7.12 24.51
C GLN A 82 -10.75 -7.88 23.22
N GLU A 83 -11.79 -7.97 22.39
CA GLU A 83 -11.69 -8.54 21.05
C GLU A 83 -10.88 -7.61 20.14
N GLY A 84 -9.97 -8.19 19.36
CA GLY A 84 -9.23 -7.45 18.35
C GLY A 84 -10.10 -7.08 17.15
N ALA A 85 -9.85 -5.92 16.55
CA ALA A 85 -10.51 -5.52 15.31
C ALA A 85 -9.50 -4.95 14.32
N THR A 86 -9.56 -5.39 13.07
CA THR A 86 -8.68 -4.86 12.03
C THR A 86 -9.04 -3.41 11.69
N GLY A 87 -8.00 -2.61 11.48
CA GLY A 87 -8.12 -1.25 10.97
C GLY A 87 -8.20 -1.23 9.45
N THR A 88 -8.46 -0.05 8.89
CA THR A 88 -8.39 0.19 7.45
C THR A 88 -7.69 1.51 7.17
N THR A 89 -6.83 1.51 6.15
CA THR A 89 -6.14 2.70 5.67
C THR A 89 -6.42 2.86 4.18
N ARG A 90 -6.85 4.05 3.78
CA ARG A 90 -7.01 4.43 2.37
C ARG A 90 -5.71 5.06 1.87
N ARG A 91 -5.11 4.44 0.86
CA ARG A 91 -3.97 4.99 0.12
C ARG A 91 -4.45 5.56 -1.20
N THR A 92 -3.99 6.75 -1.52
CA THR A 92 -4.26 7.43 -2.79
C THR A 92 -2.97 7.46 -3.59
N TYR A 93 -3.03 6.96 -4.82
CA TYR A 93 -1.90 6.91 -5.74
C TYR A 93 -2.16 7.83 -6.93
N ASP A 94 -1.13 8.54 -7.37
CA ASP A 94 -1.08 9.09 -8.72
C ASP A 94 -0.38 8.06 -9.62
N VAL A 95 -1.10 7.56 -10.61
CA VAL A 95 -0.66 6.46 -11.47
C VAL A 95 -0.53 6.96 -12.91
N THR A 96 0.65 6.78 -13.49
CA THR A 96 0.94 7.10 -14.88
C THR A 96 0.77 5.86 -15.73
N TYR A 97 -0.07 5.96 -16.77
CA TYR A 97 -0.30 4.91 -17.75
C TYR A 97 0.28 5.31 -19.10
N ALA A 98 1.00 4.39 -19.72
CA ALA A 98 1.51 4.47 -21.07
C ALA A 98 0.74 3.46 -21.96
N ASP A 99 0.02 3.96 -22.96
CA ASP A 99 -0.88 3.16 -23.81
C ASP A 99 -1.86 2.28 -23.00
N GLY A 100 -2.30 2.79 -21.85
CA GLY A 100 -3.21 2.09 -20.93
C GLY A 100 -2.54 1.08 -19.98
N VAL A 101 -1.23 0.86 -20.11
CA VAL A 101 -0.44 0.01 -19.20
C VAL A 101 0.17 0.87 -18.10
N GLU A 102 0.08 0.44 -16.85
CA GLU A 102 0.68 1.15 -15.72
C GLU A 102 2.21 1.19 -15.88
N GLU A 103 2.77 2.40 -16.01
CA GLU A 103 4.21 2.64 -16.13
C GLU A 103 4.81 2.93 -14.75
N SER A 104 4.11 3.70 -13.92
CA SER A 104 4.56 4.05 -12.57
C SER A 104 3.40 4.44 -11.67
N ARG A 105 3.61 4.29 -10.37
CA ARG A 105 2.68 4.74 -9.32
C ARG A 105 3.42 5.43 -8.20
N THR A 106 2.87 6.52 -7.71
CA THR A 106 3.40 7.29 -6.58
C THR A 106 2.33 7.44 -5.51
N LEU A 107 2.65 7.07 -4.26
CA LEU A 107 1.76 7.31 -3.13
C LEU A 107 1.70 8.81 -2.85
N VAL A 108 0.52 9.42 -2.99
CA VAL A 108 0.32 10.86 -2.76
C VAL A 108 -0.38 11.15 -1.44
N SER A 109 -1.14 10.20 -0.91
CA SER A 109 -1.78 10.34 0.40
C SER A 109 -2.05 8.98 1.04
N SER A 110 -2.01 8.96 2.38
CA SER A 110 -2.40 7.81 3.20
C SER A 110 -3.26 8.32 4.35
N THR A 111 -4.47 7.82 4.47
CA THR A 111 -5.44 8.23 5.49
C THR A 111 -5.95 7.02 6.24
N VAL A 112 -5.77 6.99 7.55
CA VAL A 112 -6.39 5.97 8.41
C VAL A 112 -7.89 6.23 8.46
N ILE A 113 -8.69 5.25 8.04
CA ILE A 113 -10.16 5.30 8.08
C ILE A 113 -10.67 4.72 9.40
N SER A 114 -10.07 3.62 9.84
CA SER A 114 -10.28 3.03 11.17
C SER A 114 -8.95 2.54 11.72
N SER A 115 -8.61 2.92 12.94
CA SER A 115 -7.46 2.35 13.64
C SER A 115 -7.75 0.88 14.00
N PRO A 116 -6.74 -0.01 13.94
CA PRO A 116 -6.89 -1.34 14.51
C PRO A 116 -7.12 -1.23 16.03
N LEU A 117 -7.93 -2.14 16.55
CA LEU A 117 -8.13 -2.33 17.99
C LEU A 117 -7.38 -3.59 18.38
N ASP A 118 -6.45 -3.47 19.32
CA ASP A 118 -5.69 -4.63 19.79
C ASP A 118 -6.56 -5.61 20.56
N GLU A 119 -6.28 -6.89 20.41
CA GLU A 119 -6.87 -7.96 21.21
C GLU A 119 -6.15 -8.02 22.55
N VAL A 120 -6.90 -8.07 23.65
CA VAL A 120 -6.32 -8.19 25.00
C VAL A 120 -6.73 -9.53 25.59
N ILE A 121 -5.74 -10.37 25.87
CA ILE A 121 -5.91 -11.67 26.49
C ILE A 121 -5.38 -11.60 27.93
N ALA A 122 -6.26 -11.76 28.91
CA ALA A 122 -5.86 -11.93 30.30
C ALA A 122 -5.50 -13.39 30.58
N VAL A 123 -4.39 -13.60 31.28
CA VAL A 123 -3.93 -14.92 31.74
C VAL A 123 -3.77 -14.92 33.25
N GLY A 124 -4.23 -15.97 33.92
CA GLY A 124 -4.00 -16.13 35.35
C GLY A 124 -2.53 -16.40 35.69
N PRO A 125 -2.10 -16.12 36.94
CA PRO A 125 -0.71 -16.26 37.36
C PRO A 125 -0.25 -17.72 37.29
N THR A 126 1.05 -17.94 37.07
CA THR A 126 1.62 -19.29 37.20
C THR A 126 1.66 -19.66 38.67
N SER A 127 1.33 -20.91 39.01
CA SER A 127 1.13 -21.40 40.38
C SER A 127 2.40 -21.46 41.25
N SER A 128 3.44 -20.65 40.98
CA SER A 128 4.73 -20.68 41.70
C SER A 128 5.12 -19.37 42.39
N SER A 129 4.24 -18.38 42.55
CA SER A 129 4.54 -17.19 43.35
C SER A 129 3.73 -17.14 44.65
N SER A 130 3.83 -18.22 45.44
CA SER A 130 3.61 -18.14 46.88
C SER A 130 4.98 -18.00 47.56
N SER A 131 5.46 -16.77 47.81
CA SER A 131 6.20 -16.43 49.04
C SER A 131 6.82 -15.01 49.04
N SER A 132 6.62 -14.33 50.17
CA SER A 132 7.38 -13.19 50.72
C SER A 132 6.96 -11.79 50.23
N SER A 133 6.68 -10.78 51.06
CA SER A 133 6.75 -10.61 52.51
C SER A 133 6.09 -9.27 52.89
N SER A 134 5.46 -9.21 54.08
CA SER A 134 5.23 -8.06 55.00
C SER A 134 3.91 -8.34 55.73
N SER A 135 3.81 -8.54 57.05
CA SER A 135 4.59 -7.97 58.15
C SER A 135 4.34 -8.88 59.37
N GLU A 136 5.38 -9.53 59.89
CA GLU A 136 5.32 -10.13 61.22
C GLU A 136 5.84 -9.08 62.20
N SER A 137 4.92 -8.52 62.99
CA SER A 137 5.21 -7.61 64.08
C SER A 137 5.85 -8.36 65.26
N GLU A 138 6.83 -7.70 65.85
CA GLU A 138 7.63 -8.04 67.01
C GLU A 138 6.79 -8.35 68.27
N SER A 139 7.24 -9.28 69.13
CA SER A 139 7.36 -9.03 70.58
C SER A 139 8.13 -10.15 71.30
N GLU A 140 9.29 -9.76 71.84
CA GLU A 140 9.97 -10.10 73.10
C GLU A 140 9.44 -11.25 73.97
N SER A 141 10.34 -12.06 74.54
CA SER A 141 10.71 -11.99 75.99
C SER A 141 11.53 -13.20 76.46
N GLU A 142 12.46 -12.89 77.35
CA GLU A 142 13.50 -13.69 78.02
C GLU A 142 13.05 -14.94 78.80
N SER A 143 13.95 -15.93 78.94
CA SER A 143 14.62 -16.32 80.21
C SER A 143 15.51 -17.54 80.02
#